data_AF-A0A1V0DIA8-F1
#
_entry.id   AF-A0A1V0DIA8-F1
#
_cell.length_a   1.000
_cell.length_b   1.000
_cell.length_c   1.000
_cell.angle_alpha   90.00
_cell.angle_beta   90.00
_cell.angle_gamma   90.00
#
_symmetry.space_group_name_H-M   'P 1'
#
loop_
_entity.id
_entity.type
_entity.pdbx_description
1 polymer ?
#
loop_
_entity_poly.entity_id
_entity_poly.type
_entity_poly.pdbx_seq_one_letter_code
_entity_poly.pdbx_strand_id
1 'polypeptide(L)'
;MGSNPWDLDVNLHAVVLDFMFLGTFLLVGTALRRYVRLFQRYLIPNALIGGFAALLVSTQGLGWVDMPSDRLGLYVYHLLALTFVALGLRKQKNRWGKGPLSKALASLASLLVQAIVGLIVAFVLVYTLYPNLFVGTGLMVPLGFGMGPGMAYSIGRNWEQFGFAGGGQVGLTFAVIGYLFAFIGGWRW
;
A
#
# COMPACT_ATOMS: atom_id res chain seq x y z
N MET A 1 -8.47 19.97 12.53
CA MET A 1 -9.77 19.44 12.05
C MET A 1 -9.49 18.74 10.75
N GLY A 2 -9.36 17.41 10.77
CA GLY A 2 -9.05 16.63 9.57
C GLY A 2 -10.28 16.61 8.65
N SER A 3 -10.09 16.93 7.37
CA SER A 3 -11.13 16.79 6.37
C SER A 3 -11.67 15.36 6.38
N ASN A 4 -13.00 15.23 6.42
CA ASN A 4 -13.66 13.94 6.32
C ASN A 4 -13.30 13.32 4.96
N PRO A 5 -12.90 12.03 4.86
CA PRO A 5 -12.60 11.41 3.57
C PRO A 5 -13.75 11.49 2.56
N TRP A 6 -14.98 11.65 3.06
CA TRP A 6 -16.20 11.80 2.27
C TRP A 6 -16.45 13.23 1.78
N ASP A 7 -15.70 14.22 2.29
CA ASP A 7 -15.70 15.58 1.75
C ASP A 7 -14.78 15.60 0.52
N LEU A 8 -15.36 15.29 -0.64
CA LEU A 8 -14.69 15.29 -1.93
C LEU A 8 -14.44 16.72 -2.41
N ASP A 9 -13.55 17.45 -1.73
CA ASP A 9 -13.09 18.78 -2.17
C ASP A 9 -12.00 18.63 -3.24
N VAL A 10 -12.35 17.96 -4.35
CA VAL A 10 -11.44 17.64 -5.46
C VAL A 10 -12.03 18.14 -6.77
N ASN A 11 -11.24 18.94 -7.48
CA ASN A 11 -11.63 19.46 -8.78
C ASN A 11 -11.75 18.32 -9.81
N LEU A 12 -12.89 18.23 -10.51
CA LEU A 12 -13.15 17.21 -11.52
C LEU A 12 -12.07 17.18 -12.62
N HIS A 13 -11.58 18.34 -13.06
CA HIS A 13 -10.50 18.43 -14.04
C HIS A 13 -9.24 17.71 -13.55
N ALA A 14 -8.85 17.92 -12.28
CA ALA A 14 -7.71 17.25 -11.68
C ALA A 14 -7.93 15.73 -11.57
N VAL A 15 -9.15 15.30 -11.22
CA VAL A 15 -9.50 13.88 -11.18
C VAL A 15 -9.35 13.25 -12.57
N VAL A 16 -9.90 13.86 -13.61
CA VAL A 16 -9.79 13.33 -14.98
C VAL A 16 -8.33 13.22 -15.41
N LEU A 17 -7.52 14.25 -15.16
CA LEU A 17 -6.09 14.21 -15.46
C LEU A 17 -5.37 13.10 -14.70
N ASP A 18 -5.63 12.92 -13.41
CA ASP A 18 -5.02 11.86 -12.61
C ASP A 18 -5.34 10.48 -13.16
N PHE A 19 -6.60 10.22 -13.53
CA PHE A 19 -6.97 8.93 -14.13
C PHE A 19 -6.35 8.72 -15.51
N MET A 20 -6.20 9.78 -16.31
CA MET A 20 -5.48 9.72 -17.59
C MET A 20 -3.99 9.38 -17.39
N PHE A 21 -3.33 10.01 -16.41
CA PHE A 21 -1.94 9.73 -16.07
C PHE A 21 -1.78 8.31 -15.52
N LEU A 22 -2.60 7.91 -14.54
CA LEU A 22 -2.60 6.56 -13.99
C LEU A 22 -2.80 5.51 -15.10
N GLY A 23 -3.76 5.72 -16.00
CA GLY A 23 -3.98 4.86 -17.16
C GLY A 23 -2.75 4.79 -18.07
N THR A 24 -2.13 5.92 -18.36
CA THR A 24 -0.91 6.00 -19.18
C THR A 24 0.25 5.25 -18.52
N PHE A 25 0.49 5.44 -17.22
CA PHE A 25 1.54 4.74 -16.49
C PHE A 25 1.26 3.23 -16.38
N LEU A 26 0.01 2.81 -16.28
CA LEU A 26 -0.37 1.39 -16.37
C LEU A 26 -0.08 0.80 -17.75
N LEU A 27 -0.33 1.54 -18.83
CA LEU A 27 0.03 1.13 -20.18
C LEU A 27 1.55 1.04 -20.35
N VAL A 28 2.30 2.01 -19.84
CA VAL A 28 3.78 1.98 -19.80
C VAL A 28 4.26 0.77 -19.02
N GLY A 29 3.72 0.51 -17.82
CA GLY A 29 4.05 -0.66 -17.02
C GLY A 29 3.74 -1.98 -17.75
N THR A 30 2.66 -2.02 -18.52
CA THR A 30 2.28 -3.17 -19.35
C THR A 30 3.25 -3.38 -20.52
N ALA A 31 3.65 -2.30 -21.20
CA ALA A 31 4.64 -2.34 -22.27
C ALA A 31 6.02 -2.77 -21.73
N LEU A 32 6.48 -2.19 -20.63
CA LEU A 32 7.74 -2.55 -19.98
C LEU A 32 7.75 -4.02 -19.55
N ARG A 33 6.67 -4.50 -18.94
CA ARG A 33 6.53 -5.93 -18.60
C ARG A 33 6.60 -6.83 -19.83
N ARG A 34 6.06 -6.37 -20.98
CA ARG A 34 6.07 -7.13 -22.23
C ARG A 34 7.44 -7.15 -22.92
N TYR A 35 8.21 -6.06 -22.88
CA TYR A 35 9.44 -5.94 -23.68
C TYR A 35 10.73 -6.12 -22.87
N VAL A 36 10.73 -5.86 -21.56
CA VAL A 36 11.94 -5.93 -20.73
C VAL A 36 12.07 -7.31 -20.07
N ARG A 37 13.15 -8.03 -20.41
CA ARG A 37 13.44 -9.39 -19.90
C ARG A 37 13.49 -9.46 -18.36
N LEU A 38 13.93 -8.40 -17.69
CA LEU A 38 13.96 -8.32 -16.22
C LEU A 38 12.56 -8.51 -15.63
N PHE A 39 11.58 -7.75 -16.11
CA PHE A 39 10.21 -7.79 -15.59
C PHE A 39 9.46 -9.07 -15.98
N GLN A 40 9.83 -9.68 -17.10
CA GLN A 40 9.33 -11.01 -17.49
C GLN A 40 9.83 -12.09 -16.52
N ARG A 41 11.12 -12.04 -16.15
CA ARG A 41 11.75 -13.04 -15.27
C ARG A 41 11.21 -13.00 -13.83
N TYR A 42 11.00 -11.81 -13.28
CA TYR A 42 10.54 -11.64 -11.89
C TYR A 42 9.01 -11.58 -11.74
N LEU A 43 8.24 -11.78 -12.84
CA LEU A 43 6.78 -11.72 -12.89
C LEU A 43 6.16 -10.50 -12.18
N ILE A 44 6.86 -9.37 -12.17
CA ILE A 44 6.41 -8.16 -11.46
C ILE A 44 5.10 -7.66 -12.09
N PRO A 45 4.05 -7.40 -11.28
CA PRO A 45 2.81 -6.79 -11.76
C PRO A 45 3.06 -5.48 -12.52
N ASN A 46 2.35 -5.31 -13.64
CA ASN A 46 2.37 -4.06 -14.40
C ASN A 46 1.94 -2.85 -13.57
N ALA A 47 1.03 -3.03 -12.60
CA ALA A 47 0.62 -1.97 -11.67
C ALA A 47 1.78 -1.45 -10.80
N LEU A 48 2.68 -2.32 -10.35
CA LEU A 48 3.87 -1.90 -9.60
C LEU A 48 4.85 -1.16 -10.50
N ILE A 49 5.12 -1.68 -11.70
CA ILE A 49 6.03 -1.04 -12.67
C ILE A 49 5.53 0.37 -13.04
N GLY A 50 4.22 0.48 -13.35
CA GLY A 50 3.58 1.75 -13.64
C GLY A 50 3.60 2.70 -12.44
N GLY A 51 3.36 2.19 -11.23
CA GLY A 51 3.45 2.97 -9.99
C GLY A 51 4.85 3.55 -9.74
N PHE A 52 5.92 2.78 -9.98
CA PHE A 52 7.29 3.32 -9.88
C PHE A 52 7.59 4.35 -10.96
N ALA A 53 7.15 4.12 -12.20
CA ALA A 53 7.30 5.11 -13.26
C ALA A 53 6.57 6.42 -12.91
N ALA A 54 5.35 6.31 -12.38
CA ALA A 54 4.57 7.45 -11.90
C ALA A 54 5.29 8.17 -10.74
N LEU A 55 5.80 7.45 -9.75
CA LEU A 55 6.52 8.02 -8.61
C LEU A 55 7.78 8.79 -9.04
N LEU A 56 8.52 8.26 -10.01
CA LEU A 56 9.72 8.92 -10.53
C LEU A 56 9.39 10.22 -11.28
N VAL A 57 8.29 10.24 -12.04
CA VAL A 57 7.94 11.37 -12.93
C VAL A 57 7.06 12.41 -12.23
N SER A 58 6.27 12.01 -11.23
CA SER A 58 5.33 12.89 -10.54
C SER A 58 6.01 13.89 -9.61
N THR A 59 5.19 14.73 -8.98
CA THR A 59 5.55 15.64 -7.87
C THR A 59 6.35 15.01 -6.74
N GLN A 60 6.35 13.67 -6.60
CA GLN A 60 7.10 13.00 -5.54
C GLN A 60 8.55 12.66 -5.98
N GLY A 61 8.85 12.81 -7.27
CA GLY A 61 10.16 12.59 -7.88
C GLY A 61 10.62 13.82 -8.66
N LEU A 62 10.54 13.76 -10.00
CA LEU A 62 11.03 14.81 -10.92
C LEU A 62 10.12 16.03 -11.04
N GLY A 63 8.87 15.95 -10.57
CA GLY A 63 7.94 17.09 -10.56
C GLY A 63 7.34 17.45 -11.91
N TRP A 64 7.36 16.55 -12.89
CA TRP A 64 6.82 16.83 -14.24
C TRP A 64 5.30 16.67 -14.34
N VAL A 65 4.71 15.87 -13.45
CA VAL A 65 3.27 15.60 -13.43
C VAL A 65 2.73 15.87 -12.03
N ASP A 66 1.71 16.72 -11.94
CA ASP A 66 1.03 17.06 -10.67
C ASP A 66 0.15 15.91 -10.18
N MET A 67 0.66 15.11 -9.24
CA MET A 67 -0.08 14.01 -8.61
C MET A 67 0.20 14.01 -7.10
N PRO A 68 -0.40 14.96 -6.35
CA PRO A 68 -0.19 15.10 -4.93
C PRO A 68 -0.65 13.84 -4.19
N SER A 69 0.18 13.39 -3.24
CA SER A 69 0.00 12.12 -2.57
C SER A 69 -1.26 12.05 -1.70
N ASP A 70 -1.76 13.19 -1.22
CA ASP A 70 -3.05 13.27 -0.49
C ASP A 70 -4.24 12.89 -1.39
N ARG A 71 -4.23 13.39 -2.63
CA ARG A 71 -5.28 13.11 -3.63
C ARG A 71 -5.24 11.65 -4.07
N LEU A 72 -4.05 11.10 -4.29
CA LEU A 72 -3.86 9.68 -4.58
C LEU A 72 -4.31 8.79 -3.41
N GLY A 73 -4.02 9.19 -2.17
CA GLY A 73 -4.48 8.49 -0.96
C GLY A 73 -6.01 8.41 -0.90
N LEU A 74 -6.71 9.50 -1.27
CA LEU A 74 -8.17 9.53 -1.34
C LEU A 74 -8.71 8.51 -2.36
N TYR A 75 -8.08 8.37 -3.52
CA TYR A 75 -8.47 7.36 -4.50
C TYR A 75 -8.28 5.95 -3.99
N VAL A 76 -7.14 5.65 -3.35
CA VAL A 76 -6.90 4.33 -2.78
C VAL A 76 -7.96 3.98 -1.72
N TYR A 77 -8.33 4.93 -0.87
CA TYR A 77 -9.38 4.74 0.12
C TYR A 77 -10.72 4.30 -0.51
N HIS A 78 -11.22 5.07 -1.47
CA HIS A 78 -12.52 4.82 -2.09
C HIS A 78 -12.52 3.61 -3.02
N LEU A 79 -11.49 3.46 -3.86
CA LEU A 79 -11.39 2.34 -4.79
C LEU A 79 -11.25 1.00 -4.06
N LEU A 80 -10.58 1.00 -2.90
CA LEU A 80 -10.47 -0.21 -2.11
C LEU A 80 -11.77 -0.55 -1.37
N ALA A 81 -12.51 0.45 -0.89
CA ALA A 81 -13.85 0.23 -0.36
C ALA A 81 -14.75 -0.44 -1.40
N LEU A 82 -14.73 0.05 -2.65
CA LEU A 82 -15.44 -0.57 -3.78
C LEU A 82 -14.96 -2.01 -4.05
N THR A 83 -13.65 -2.25 -3.96
CA THR A 83 -13.08 -3.60 -4.15
C THR A 83 -13.60 -4.58 -3.11
N PHE A 84 -13.70 -4.19 -1.84
CA PHE A 84 -14.25 -5.05 -0.79
C PHE A 84 -15.75 -5.32 -0.98
N VAL A 85 -16.53 -4.31 -1.38
CA VAL A 85 -17.95 -4.50 -1.72
C VAL A 85 -18.10 -5.50 -2.86
N ALA A 86 -17.33 -5.34 -3.94
CA ALA A 86 -17.36 -6.25 -5.09
C ALA A 86 -16.94 -7.68 -4.72
N LEU A 87 -15.92 -7.84 -3.89
CA LEU A 87 -15.48 -9.15 -3.39
C LEU A 87 -16.54 -9.81 -2.50
N GLY A 88 -17.22 -9.06 -1.64
CA GLY A 88 -18.32 -9.55 -0.80
C GLY A 88 -19.52 -10.05 -1.61
N LEU A 89 -19.82 -9.40 -2.75
CA LEU A 89 -20.89 -9.81 -3.66
C LEU A 89 -20.55 -11.07 -4.48
N ARG A 90 -19.26 -11.44 -4.57
CA ARG A 90 -18.82 -12.60 -5.35
C ARG A 90 -19.17 -13.90 -4.64
N LYS A 91 -20.09 -14.68 -5.21
CA LYS A 91 -20.49 -16.01 -4.69
C LYS A 91 -19.28 -16.94 -4.55
N GLN A 92 -18.93 -17.29 -3.31
CA GLN A 92 -17.85 -18.25 -3.02
C GLN A 92 -18.39 -19.68 -3.04
N LYS A 93 -17.66 -20.61 -3.66
CA LYS A 93 -17.92 -22.05 -3.51
C LYS A 93 -17.27 -22.50 -2.20
N ASN A 94 -18.09 -22.77 -1.19
CA ASN A 94 -17.59 -23.15 0.12
C ASN A 94 -17.03 -24.59 0.07
N ARG A 95 -15.73 -24.77 0.28
CA ARG A 95 -15.12 -26.06 0.63
C ARG A 95 -14.38 -25.87 1.95
N TRP A 96 -15.08 -26.09 3.06
CA TRP A 96 -14.46 -26.16 4.37
C TRP A 96 -13.65 -27.45 4.47
N GLY A 97 -12.34 -27.35 4.23
CA GLY A 97 -11.38 -28.43 4.51
C GLY A 97 -10.92 -28.42 5.98
N LYS A 98 -10.09 -29.38 6.38
CA LYS A 98 -9.53 -29.50 7.75
C LYS A 98 -8.31 -28.61 8.06
N GLY A 99 -7.89 -27.73 7.14
CA GLY A 99 -6.73 -26.82 7.30
C GLY A 99 -6.95 -25.35 7.75
N PRO A 100 -8.17 -24.77 7.84
CA PRO A 100 -8.34 -23.34 8.10
C PRO A 100 -7.79 -22.85 9.44
N LEU A 101 -7.97 -23.63 10.51
CA LEU A 101 -7.54 -23.20 11.85
C LEU A 101 -6.02 -23.12 11.96
N SER A 102 -5.30 -24.13 11.48
CA SER A 102 -3.83 -24.12 11.46
C SER A 102 -3.29 -22.96 10.62
N LYS A 103 -3.88 -22.68 9.45
CA LYS A 103 -3.50 -21.54 8.62
C LYS A 103 -3.78 -20.19 9.31
N ALA A 104 -4.93 -20.07 9.97
CA ALA A 104 -5.26 -18.86 10.72
C ALA A 104 -4.28 -18.63 11.87
N LEU A 105 -3.96 -19.66 12.65
CA LEU A 105 -2.99 -19.56 13.74
C LEU A 105 -1.59 -19.23 13.23
N ALA A 106 -1.13 -19.85 12.13
CA ALA A 106 0.16 -19.53 11.53
C ALA A 106 0.21 -18.08 11.01
N SER A 107 -0.88 -17.59 10.42
CA SER A 107 -0.98 -16.19 9.96
C SER A 107 -1.02 -15.19 11.12
N LEU A 108 -1.67 -15.54 12.23
CA LEU A 108 -1.66 -14.69 13.43
C LEU A 108 -0.27 -14.65 14.05
N ALA A 109 0.40 -15.79 14.17
CA ALA A 109 1.76 -15.87 14.68
C ALA A 109 2.72 -15.03 13.82
N SER A 110 2.62 -15.09 12.49
CA SER A 110 3.48 -14.29 11.61
C SER A 110 3.23 -12.78 11.75
N LEU A 111 1.97 -12.35 11.88
CA LEU A 111 1.62 -10.95 12.13
C LEU A 111 2.17 -10.46 13.47
N LEU A 112 2.09 -11.28 14.53
CA LEU A 112 2.63 -10.94 15.84
C LEU A 112 4.15 -10.80 15.80
N VAL A 113 4.85 -11.73 15.13
CA VAL A 113 6.31 -11.62 14.96
C VAL A 113 6.66 -10.34 14.20
N GLN A 114 5.96 -10.03 13.11
CA GLN A 114 6.17 -8.78 12.37
C GLN A 114 5.92 -7.54 13.23
N ALA A 115 4.87 -7.54 14.06
CA ALA A 115 4.57 -6.45 14.99
C ALA A 115 5.68 -6.26 16.02
N ILE A 116 6.15 -7.34 16.64
CA ILE A 116 7.22 -7.30 17.65
C ILE A 116 8.52 -6.80 17.02
N VAL A 117 8.94 -7.39 15.90
CA VAL A 117 10.18 -7.00 15.21
C VAL A 117 10.09 -5.55 14.74
N GLY A 118 8.97 -5.15 14.14
CA GLY A 118 8.74 -3.78 13.67
C GLY A 118 8.79 -2.76 14.82
N LEU A 119 8.17 -3.07 15.96
CA LEU A 119 8.23 -2.21 17.15
C LEU A 119 9.64 -2.14 17.73
N ILE A 120 10.37 -3.25 17.83
CA ILE A 120 11.76 -3.25 18.30
C ILE A 120 12.60 -2.31 17.43
N VAL A 121 12.49 -2.42 16.10
CA VAL A 121 13.20 -1.54 15.17
C VAL A 121 12.78 -0.08 15.38
N ALA A 122 11.47 0.20 15.52
CA ALA A 122 10.99 1.55 15.77
C ALA A 122 11.55 2.14 17.08
N PHE A 123 11.58 1.36 18.17
CA PHE A 123 12.16 1.78 19.45
C PHE A 123 13.67 2.04 19.35
N VAL A 124 14.40 1.15 18.66
CA VAL A 124 15.84 1.36 18.43
C VAL A 124 16.08 2.65 17.64
N LEU A 125 15.29 2.90 16.58
CA LEU A 125 15.40 4.13 15.80
C LEU A 125 15.08 5.37 16.64
N VAL A 126 14.03 5.32 17.47
CA VAL A 126 13.69 6.43 18.38
C VAL A 126 14.82 6.70 19.37
N TYR A 127 15.44 5.66 19.92
CA TYR A 127 16.52 5.82 20.89
C TYR A 127 17.85 6.29 20.28
N THR A 128 18.09 6.03 18.98
CA THR A 128 19.41 6.24 18.35
C THR A 128 19.45 7.37 17.33
N LEU A 129 18.57 7.36 16.33
CA LEU A 129 18.70 8.16 15.11
C LEU A 129 17.55 9.16 14.90
N TYR A 130 16.33 8.79 15.30
CA TYR A 130 15.11 9.54 15.01
C TYR A 130 14.20 9.63 16.25
N PRO A 131 14.55 10.46 17.26
CA PRO A 131 13.79 10.56 18.51
C PRO A 131 12.35 11.05 18.34
N ASN A 132 12.06 11.75 17.24
CA ASN A 132 10.71 12.24 16.90
C ASN A 132 9.90 11.25 16.04
N LEU A 133 10.40 10.02 15.81
CA LEU A 133 9.68 9.01 15.03
C LEU A 133 8.44 8.54 15.80
N PHE A 134 7.30 8.53 15.12
CA PHE A 134 6.09 7.93 15.66
C PHE A 134 6.29 6.42 15.84
N VAL A 135 6.33 5.94 17.08
CA VAL A 135 6.62 4.53 17.41
C VAL A 135 5.68 3.55 16.70
N GLY A 136 4.42 3.94 16.49
CA GLY A 136 3.44 3.13 15.76
C GLY A 136 3.81 2.85 14.30
N THR A 137 4.82 3.53 13.73
CA THR A 137 5.39 3.18 12.42
C THR A 137 5.88 1.72 12.39
N GLY A 138 6.36 1.18 13.52
CA GLY A 138 6.75 -0.23 13.61
C GLY A 138 5.58 -1.19 13.33
N LEU A 139 4.35 -0.80 13.68
CA LEU A 139 3.14 -1.57 13.39
C LEU A 139 2.69 -1.47 11.94
N MET A 140 3.27 -0.58 11.13
CA MET A 140 2.97 -0.52 9.69
C MET A 140 3.52 -1.74 8.94
N VAL A 141 4.49 -2.46 9.51
CA VAL A 141 4.99 -3.72 8.93
C VAL A 141 3.87 -4.76 8.82
N PRO A 142 3.24 -5.25 9.92
CA PRO A 142 2.14 -6.22 9.81
C PRO A 142 0.90 -5.67 9.11
N LEU A 143 0.57 -4.39 9.30
CA LEU A 143 -0.58 -3.76 8.66
C LEU A 143 -0.41 -3.71 7.14
N GLY A 144 0.75 -3.29 6.65
CA GLY A 144 1.05 -3.19 5.22
C GLY A 144 1.31 -4.54 4.57
N PHE A 145 2.14 -5.38 5.18
CA PHE A 145 2.61 -6.63 4.58
C PHE A 145 1.56 -7.73 4.62
N GLY A 146 0.82 -7.82 5.73
CA GLY A 146 -0.13 -8.91 5.96
C GLY A 146 -1.59 -8.54 5.73
N MET A 147 -2.03 -7.36 6.17
CA MET A 147 -3.44 -6.96 6.10
C MET A 147 -3.79 -6.17 4.82
N GLY A 148 -2.77 -5.69 4.11
CA GLY A 148 -2.91 -5.02 2.82
C GLY A 148 -3.07 -3.50 2.91
N PRO A 149 -3.03 -2.82 1.75
CA PRO A 149 -2.90 -1.36 1.67
C PRO A 149 -4.06 -0.60 2.32
N GLY A 150 -5.27 -1.17 2.35
CA GLY A 150 -6.44 -0.52 2.96
C GLY A 150 -6.40 -0.36 4.44
N MET A 151 -6.06 -1.47 5.11
CA MET A 151 -5.94 -1.48 6.56
C MET A 151 -4.78 -0.58 6.98
N ALA A 152 -3.64 -0.67 6.29
CA ALA A 152 -2.51 0.20 6.55
C ALA A 152 -2.85 1.69 6.36
N TYR A 153 -3.51 2.06 5.24
CA TYR A 153 -3.91 3.44 4.98
C TYR A 153 -4.93 3.96 6.01
N SER A 154 -5.98 3.19 6.29
CA SER A 154 -7.05 3.63 7.18
C SER A 154 -6.58 3.79 8.62
N ILE A 155 -5.79 2.84 9.12
CA ILE A 155 -5.22 2.91 10.48
C ILE A 155 -4.17 4.02 10.55
N GLY A 156 -3.28 4.14 9.56
CA GLY A 156 -2.28 5.20 9.52
C GLY A 156 -2.89 6.60 9.49
N ARG A 157 -3.94 6.79 8.70
CA ARG A 157 -4.69 8.06 8.64
C ARG A 157 -5.40 8.35 9.96
N ASN A 158 -5.96 7.33 10.61
CA ASN A 158 -6.53 7.49 11.95
C ASN A 158 -5.46 7.93 12.96
N TRP A 159 -4.22 7.50 12.81
CA TRP A 159 -3.11 7.88 13.69
C TRP A 159 -2.53 9.27 13.44
N GLU A 160 -2.88 9.95 12.34
CA GLU A 160 -2.50 11.34 12.10
C GLU A 160 -3.00 12.27 13.23
N GLN A 161 -4.16 11.97 13.83
CA GLN A 161 -4.68 12.71 14.99
C GLN A 161 -3.83 12.54 16.26
N PHE A 162 -2.99 11.51 16.32
CA PHE A 162 -2.07 11.22 17.42
C PHE A 162 -0.62 11.65 17.09
N GLY A 163 -0.43 12.47 16.04
CA GLY A 163 0.88 13.00 15.66
C GLY A 163 1.62 12.18 14.59
N PHE A 164 0.99 11.16 13.99
CA PHE A 164 1.62 10.41 12.90
C PHE A 164 1.42 11.11 11.54
N ALA A 165 2.13 12.22 11.32
CA ALA A 165 1.99 13.02 10.10
C ALA A 165 2.12 12.19 8.82
N GLY A 166 1.10 12.28 7.94
CA GLY A 166 1.05 11.51 6.68
C GLY A 166 0.92 9.99 6.87
N GLY A 167 0.48 9.54 8.05
CA GLY A 167 0.43 8.13 8.43
C GLY A 167 -0.31 7.24 7.43
N GLY A 168 -1.35 7.76 6.76
CA GLY A 168 -2.04 7.00 5.70
C GLY A 168 -1.12 6.67 4.52
N GLN A 169 -0.34 7.66 4.04
CA GLN A 169 0.61 7.48 2.94
C GLN A 169 1.79 6.58 3.35
N VAL A 170 2.26 6.69 4.60
CA VAL A 170 3.27 5.78 5.14
C VAL A 170 2.75 4.34 5.12
N GLY A 171 1.52 4.10 5.55
CA GLY A 171 0.88 2.78 5.46
C GLY A 171 0.85 2.20 4.05
N LEU A 172 0.51 3.02 3.04
CA LEU A 172 0.56 2.59 1.63
C LEU A 172 1.98 2.24 1.18
N THR A 173 2.97 3.01 1.59
CA THR A 173 4.39 2.73 1.30
C THR A 173 4.81 1.38 1.88
N PHE A 174 4.45 1.08 3.13
CA PHE A 174 4.73 -0.23 3.73
C PHE A 174 4.03 -1.37 2.98
N ALA A 175 2.79 -1.18 2.52
CA ALA A 175 2.10 -2.18 1.71
C ALA A 175 2.81 -2.44 0.37
N VAL A 176 3.26 -1.39 -0.32
CA VAL A 176 4.05 -1.52 -1.57
C VAL A 176 5.36 -2.25 -1.30
N ILE A 177 6.10 -1.89 -0.24
CA ILE A 177 7.33 -2.58 0.15
C ILE A 177 7.05 -4.07 0.43
N GLY A 178 5.99 -4.37 1.17
CA GLY A 178 5.56 -5.75 1.44
C GLY A 178 5.28 -6.54 0.17
N TYR A 179 4.59 -5.92 -0.81
CA TYR A 179 4.40 -6.52 -2.12
C TYR A 179 5.72 -6.83 -2.83
N LEU A 180 6.70 -5.93 -2.79
CA LEU A 180 8.02 -6.18 -3.38
C LEU A 180 8.72 -7.36 -2.72
N PHE A 181 8.71 -7.42 -1.39
CA PHE A 181 9.26 -8.55 -0.65
C PHE A 181 8.55 -9.87 -0.99
N ALA A 182 7.23 -9.84 -1.17
CA ALA A 182 6.47 -11.02 -1.56
C ALA A 182 6.86 -11.52 -2.98
N PHE A 183 7.03 -10.63 -3.96
CA PHE A 183 7.42 -11.03 -5.31
C PHE A 183 8.90 -11.45 -5.41
N ILE A 184 9.80 -10.73 -4.74
CA ILE A 184 11.24 -11.04 -4.78
C ILE A 184 11.56 -12.28 -3.92
N GLY A 185 10.99 -12.35 -2.71
CA GLY A 185 11.22 -13.42 -1.75
C GLY A 185 10.42 -14.69 -2.04
N GLY A 186 9.15 -14.55 -2.47
CA GLY A 186 8.28 -15.68 -2.82
C GLY A 186 8.70 -16.42 -4.08
N TRP A 187 9.52 -15.81 -4.94
CA TRP A 187 10.11 -16.45 -6.11
C TRP A 187 11.10 -17.58 -5.77
N ARG A 188 11.61 -17.66 -4.54
CA ARG A 188 12.65 -18.63 -4.14
C ARG A 188 12.13 -20.00 -3.65
N TRP A 189 10.85 -20.32 -3.86
CA TRP A 189 10.25 -21.61 -3.50
C TRP A 189 9.37 -22.18 -4.60
#